data_AF-A0A3R9WSZ5-F1
#
_entry.id   AF-A0A3R9WSZ5-F1
#
_cell.length_a   1.000
_cell.length_b   1.000
_cell.length_c   1.000
_cell.angle_alpha   90.00
_cell.angle_beta   90.00
_cell.angle_gamma   90.00
#
_symmetry.space_group_name_H-M   'P 1'
#
loop_
_entity.id
_entity.type
_entity.pdbx_description
1 polymer ?
#
loop_
_entity_poly.entity_id
_entity_poly.type
_entity_poly.pdbx_seq_one_letter_code
_entity_poly.pdbx_strand_id
1 'polypeptide(L)'
;MYAALALLLLSPLAVPPLLAFPYRAQVAGHAIYSEAPIDPRLPTLVHLADDKVRRSPLSRSLELTQPIFLTAGGWRWLYLANVAHGAFAFTRPLAESIVVNRSDVVRDEVSSTLIAGAHRSLSGVLAHEMTHTAIRARFGLLADWRFPAWLREGYCDEVAGGGSLSDDEAEQLVRSGQDRPALLYWRGRKQVEAELRANGGSVERLFAAHGAY
;
A
#
# COMPACT_ATOMS: atom_id res chain seq x y z
N MET A 1 0.35 -35.20 11.02
CA MET A 1 1.57 -34.87 10.25
C MET A 1 1.31 -33.77 9.21
N TYR A 2 0.31 -33.90 8.33
CA TYR A 2 0.00 -32.90 7.30
C TYR A 2 -0.39 -31.51 7.84
N ALA A 3 -1.17 -31.44 8.93
CA ALA A 3 -1.56 -30.16 9.54
C ALA A 3 -0.36 -29.38 10.10
N ALA A 4 0.59 -30.07 10.75
CA ALA A 4 1.80 -29.44 11.28
C ALA A 4 2.72 -28.93 10.15
N LEU A 5 2.84 -29.71 9.06
CA LEU A 5 3.58 -29.30 7.87
C LEU A 5 2.91 -28.11 7.18
N ALA A 6 1.58 -28.11 7.07
CA ALA A 6 0.83 -26.99 6.52
C ALA A 6 0.99 -25.72 7.37
N LEU A 7 0.96 -25.82 8.70
CA LEU A 7 1.21 -24.69 9.59
C LEU A 7 2.62 -24.14 9.44
N LEU A 8 3.64 -24.99 9.33
CA LEU A 8 5.02 -24.59 9.08
C LEU A 8 5.20 -23.91 7.72
N LEU A 9 4.52 -24.40 6.68
CA LEU A 9 4.55 -23.76 5.36
C LEU A 9 3.75 -22.44 5.38
N LEU A 10 2.63 -22.34 6.08
CA LEU A 10 1.84 -21.11 6.09
C LEU A 10 2.37 -20.06 7.07
N SER A 11 3.20 -20.43 8.05
CA SER A 11 3.68 -19.50 9.08
C SER A 11 4.42 -18.25 8.55
N PRO A 12 5.20 -18.29 7.46
CA PRO A 12 5.83 -17.08 6.93
C PRO A 12 4.83 -16.07 6.34
N LEU A 13 3.58 -16.48 6.05
CA LEU A 13 2.53 -15.55 5.68
C LEU A 13 2.11 -14.68 6.87
N ALA A 14 2.18 -15.21 8.10
CA ALA A 14 1.92 -14.44 9.32
C ALA A 14 3.20 -13.78 9.88
N VAL A 15 4.36 -14.40 9.66
CA VAL A 15 5.66 -13.95 10.18
C VAL A 15 6.68 -13.89 9.03
N PRO A 16 6.64 -12.86 8.16
CA PRO A 16 7.52 -12.76 7.00
C PRO A 16 9.04 -12.84 7.29
N PRO A 17 9.57 -12.39 8.45
CA PRO A 17 10.99 -12.54 8.76
C PRO A 17 11.50 -13.99 8.70
N LEU A 18 10.63 -15.00 8.82
CA LEU A 18 10.98 -16.42 8.68
C LEU A 18 11.53 -16.77 7.29
N LEU A 19 11.26 -15.96 6.26
CA LEU A 19 11.83 -16.16 4.92
C LEU A 19 13.28 -15.66 4.78
N ALA A 20 13.93 -15.29 5.88
CA ALA A 20 15.31 -14.81 5.93
C ALA A 20 15.54 -13.55 5.09
N PHE A 21 15.22 -12.39 5.68
CA PHE A 21 15.63 -11.07 5.24
C PHE A 21 16.97 -10.69 5.91
N PRO A 22 18.10 -10.71 5.19
CA PRO A 22 19.43 -10.57 5.79
C PRO A 22 19.77 -9.14 6.23
N TYR A 23 19.13 -8.12 5.65
CA TYR A 23 19.38 -6.73 6.00
C TYR A 23 18.22 -6.15 6.79
N ARG A 24 18.54 -5.40 7.85
CA ARG A 24 17.56 -4.81 8.76
C ARG A 24 17.94 -3.39 9.15
N ALA A 25 16.95 -2.54 9.36
CA ALA A 25 17.13 -1.20 9.92
C ALA A 25 15.89 -0.78 10.71
N GLN A 26 16.05 0.22 11.57
CA GLN A 26 14.95 1.00 12.13
C GLN A 26 14.91 2.36 11.44
N VAL A 27 13.76 2.72 10.90
CA VAL A 27 13.57 3.99 10.18
C VAL A 27 12.20 4.56 10.54
N ALA A 28 12.15 5.77 11.11
CA ALA A 28 10.91 6.46 11.45
C ALA A 28 9.94 5.64 12.34
N GLY A 29 10.46 4.74 13.17
CA GLY A 29 9.64 3.81 13.97
C GLY A 29 9.29 2.49 13.27
N HIS A 30 9.54 2.37 11.97
CA HIS A 30 9.33 1.15 11.19
C HIS A 30 10.53 0.21 11.22
N ALA A 31 10.25 -1.07 11.48
CA ALA A 31 11.20 -2.16 11.31
C ALA A 31 11.29 -2.53 9.83
N ILE A 32 12.43 -2.22 9.22
CA ILE A 32 12.71 -2.53 7.82
C ILE A 32 13.43 -3.87 7.73
N TYR A 33 12.96 -4.73 6.83
CA TYR A 33 13.56 -6.00 6.45
C TYR A 33 13.78 -5.99 4.94
N SER A 34 15.00 -6.27 4.48
CA SER A 34 15.33 -6.19 3.05
C SER A 34 16.11 -7.41 2.55
N GLU A 35 15.83 -7.81 1.31
CA GLU A 35 16.60 -8.82 0.57
C GLU A 35 17.98 -8.31 0.11
N ALA A 36 18.10 -7.00 -0.12
CA ALA A 36 19.31 -6.32 -0.58
C ALA A 36 19.86 -5.36 0.49
N PRO A 37 21.17 -4.99 0.43
CA PRO A 37 21.72 -3.97 1.30
C PRO A 37 20.85 -2.71 1.30
N ILE A 38 20.61 -2.16 2.49
CA ILE A 38 19.74 -0.99 2.65
C ILE A 38 20.49 0.24 2.13
N ASP A 39 19.97 0.85 1.07
CA ASP A 39 20.53 2.06 0.50
C ASP A 39 20.36 3.24 1.49
N PRO A 40 21.36 4.14 1.64
CA PRO A 40 21.29 5.29 2.54
C PRO A 40 20.13 6.27 2.27
N ARG A 41 19.49 6.22 1.09
CA ARG A 41 18.32 7.05 0.76
C ARG A 41 17.02 6.54 1.37
N LEU A 42 16.96 5.26 1.78
CA LEU A 42 15.72 4.66 2.28
C LEU A 42 15.08 5.48 3.40
N PRO A 43 15.81 5.99 4.42
CA PRO A 43 15.22 6.81 5.47
C PRO A 43 14.46 8.02 4.95
N THR A 44 15.00 8.71 3.94
CA THR A 44 14.34 9.86 3.32
C THR A 44 13.02 9.46 2.65
N LEU A 45 13.01 8.35 1.91
CA LEU A 45 11.79 7.88 1.21
C LEU A 45 10.70 7.44 2.20
N VAL A 46 11.09 6.77 3.29
CA VAL A 46 10.15 6.39 4.36
C VAL A 46 9.59 7.66 5.03
N HIS A 47 10.43 8.65 5.36
CA HIS A 47 9.95 9.92 5.93
C HIS A 47 8.99 10.67 5.00
N LEU A 48 9.25 10.66 3.69
CA LEU A 48 8.35 11.26 2.69
C LEU A 48 6.99 10.56 2.66
N ALA A 49 6.96 9.22 2.76
CA ALA A 49 5.73 8.45 2.84
C ALA A 49 4.94 8.80 4.10
N ASP A 50 5.64 8.82 5.23
CA ASP A 50 5.13 9.21 6.54
C ASP A 50 4.52 10.62 6.55
N ASP A 51 5.21 11.60 5.96
CA ASP A 51 4.75 12.99 5.85
C ASP A 51 3.51 13.13 4.96
N LYS A 52 3.38 12.30 3.92
CA LYS A 52 2.14 12.23 3.13
C LYS A 52 0.98 11.78 4.00
N VAL A 53 1.16 10.69 4.75
CA VAL A 53 0.09 10.17 5.63
C VAL A 53 -0.21 11.14 6.77
N ARG A 54 0.79 11.72 7.45
CA ARG A 54 0.65 12.71 8.55
C ARG A 54 -0.13 13.97 8.16
N ARG A 55 -0.08 14.37 6.90
CA ARG A 55 -0.85 15.52 6.39
C ARG A 55 -2.33 15.20 6.19
N SER A 56 -2.69 13.92 6.08
CA SER A 56 -4.08 13.50 5.99
C SER A 56 -4.81 13.70 7.33
N PRO A 57 -6.12 14.00 7.32
CA PRO A 57 -6.89 14.11 8.57
C PRO A 57 -6.95 12.83 9.41
N LEU A 58 -6.68 11.64 8.84
CA LEU A 58 -6.78 10.35 9.54
C LEU A 58 -5.64 10.08 10.54
N SER A 59 -4.48 10.69 10.34
CA SER A 59 -3.24 10.26 10.99
C SER A 59 -2.77 11.18 12.11
N ARG A 60 -3.48 12.29 12.39
CA ARG A 60 -3.09 13.30 13.39
C ARG A 60 -2.85 12.75 14.81
N SER A 61 -3.22 11.50 15.09
CA SER A 61 -3.03 10.84 16.38
C SER A 61 -2.52 9.40 16.28
N LEU A 62 -2.08 8.96 15.09
CA LEU A 62 -1.64 7.58 14.87
C LEU A 62 -0.13 7.52 14.71
N GLU A 63 0.53 6.77 15.59
CA GLU A 63 1.92 6.37 15.39
C GLU A 63 1.98 5.18 14.43
N LEU A 64 2.50 5.41 13.23
CA LEU A 64 2.73 4.39 12.23
C LEU A 64 4.05 3.66 12.57
N THR A 65 3.96 2.35 12.82
CA THR A 65 5.11 1.53 13.24
C THR A 65 5.14 0.18 12.53
N GLN A 66 4.39 0.07 11.43
CA GLN A 66 4.27 -1.17 10.66
C GLN A 66 5.64 -1.69 10.23
N PRO A 67 5.92 -3.00 10.37
CA PRO A 67 7.08 -3.61 9.75
C PRO A 67 6.99 -3.53 8.22
N ILE A 68 8.09 -3.18 7.56
CA ILE A 68 8.18 -3.05 6.10
C ILE A 68 9.16 -4.10 5.56
N PHE A 69 8.73 -4.87 4.57
CA PHE A 69 9.50 -5.91 3.91
C PHE A 69 9.76 -5.52 2.46
N LEU A 70 11.02 -5.23 2.13
CA LEU A 70 11.48 -4.90 0.78
C LEU A 70 12.00 -6.16 0.07
N THR A 71 11.44 -6.47 -1.09
CA THR A 71 11.86 -7.60 -1.92
C THR A 71 12.43 -7.15 -3.27
N ALA A 72 13.04 -8.07 -4.00
CA ALA A 72 13.46 -7.89 -5.39
C ALA A 72 12.40 -8.38 -6.41
N GLY A 73 11.18 -8.68 -5.95
CA GLY A 73 10.12 -9.31 -6.78
C GLY A 73 10.42 -10.76 -7.17
N GLY A 74 11.25 -11.44 -6.39
CA GLY A 74 11.62 -12.84 -6.60
C GLY A 74 10.69 -13.82 -5.87
N TRP A 75 11.23 -14.98 -5.52
CA TRP A 75 10.45 -16.06 -4.89
C TRP A 75 9.83 -15.66 -3.53
N ARG A 76 10.46 -14.79 -2.72
CA ARG A 76 9.87 -14.33 -1.45
C ARG A 76 8.62 -13.48 -1.69
N TRP A 77 8.65 -12.60 -2.70
CA TRP A 77 7.46 -11.86 -3.14
C TRP A 77 6.36 -12.83 -3.55
N LEU A 78 6.66 -13.78 -4.44
CA LEU A 78 5.66 -14.75 -4.89
C LEU A 78 5.06 -15.52 -3.71
N TYR A 79 5.90 -15.94 -2.76
CA TYR A 79 5.45 -16.63 -1.56
C TYR A 79 4.51 -15.78 -0.70
N LEU A 80 4.91 -14.54 -0.40
CA LEU A 80 4.19 -13.67 0.51
C LEU A 80 2.93 -13.09 -0.14
N ALA A 81 3.00 -12.68 -1.39
CA ALA A 81 1.88 -12.08 -2.10
C ALA A 81 0.76 -13.08 -2.37
N ASN A 82 1.09 -14.35 -2.62
CA ASN A 82 0.11 -15.38 -2.96
C ASN A 82 -0.87 -14.82 -4.00
N VAL A 83 -2.18 -14.71 -3.73
CA VAL A 83 -3.16 -14.14 -4.68
C VAL A 83 -2.90 -12.71 -5.18
N ALA A 84 -2.01 -11.93 -4.56
CA ALA A 84 -1.69 -10.54 -4.90
C ALA A 84 -0.41 -10.37 -5.75
N HIS A 85 0.05 -11.40 -6.47
CA HIS A 85 1.33 -11.38 -7.21
C HIS A 85 1.53 -10.19 -8.17
N GLY A 86 0.44 -9.58 -8.68
CA GLY A 86 0.49 -8.44 -9.60
C GLY A 86 0.58 -7.07 -8.94
N ALA A 87 0.43 -6.99 -7.62
CA ALA A 87 0.45 -5.74 -6.87
C ALA A 87 1.86 -5.17 -6.72
N PHE A 88 1.94 -3.87 -6.40
CA PHE A 88 3.20 -3.20 -6.04
C PHE A 88 3.59 -3.45 -4.59
N ALA A 89 2.61 -3.48 -3.71
CA ALA A 89 2.75 -3.86 -2.32
C ALA A 89 1.40 -4.37 -1.81
N PHE A 90 1.39 -4.84 -0.57
CA PHE A 90 0.16 -5.07 0.17
C PHE A 90 0.43 -4.95 1.67
N THR A 91 -0.62 -4.59 2.40
CA THR A 91 -0.62 -4.59 3.87
C THR A 91 -1.50 -5.72 4.39
N ARG A 92 -1.00 -6.49 5.36
CA ARG A 92 -1.80 -7.54 6.01
C ARG A 92 -2.68 -6.96 7.11
N PRO A 93 -4.02 -7.14 7.11
CA PRO A 93 -4.92 -6.50 8.07
C PRO A 93 -4.73 -6.83 9.56
N LEU A 94 -4.02 -7.90 9.91
CA LEU A 94 -3.80 -8.29 11.32
C LEU A 94 -2.42 -7.93 11.83
N ALA A 95 -1.38 -8.22 11.04
CA ALA A 95 0.00 -7.90 11.40
C ALA A 95 0.39 -6.47 11.03
N GLU A 96 -0.45 -5.79 10.23
CA GLU A 96 -0.20 -4.49 9.61
C GLU A 96 1.13 -4.43 8.85
N SER A 97 1.75 -5.58 8.55
CA SER A 97 3.02 -5.63 7.84
C SER A 97 2.84 -5.23 6.38
N ILE A 98 3.69 -4.32 5.92
CA ILE A 98 3.76 -3.90 4.52
C ILE A 98 4.79 -4.77 3.81
N VAL A 99 4.39 -5.45 2.74
CA VAL A 99 5.31 -6.20 1.89
C VAL A 99 5.32 -5.56 0.52
N VAL A 100 6.51 -5.13 0.08
CA VAL A 100 6.74 -4.48 -1.20
C VAL A 100 7.26 -5.50 -2.20
N ASN A 101 6.80 -5.41 -3.45
CA ASN A 101 7.27 -6.20 -4.58
C ASN A 101 8.72 -5.80 -4.93
N ARG A 102 9.08 -5.66 -6.22
CA ARG A 102 10.41 -5.26 -6.63
C ARG A 102 10.64 -3.78 -6.34
N SER A 103 11.28 -3.48 -5.21
CA SER A 103 11.65 -2.11 -4.83
C SER A 103 13.06 -1.75 -5.30
N ASP A 104 13.20 -0.58 -5.91
CA ASP A 104 14.46 0.11 -6.19
C ASP A 104 14.51 1.41 -5.38
N VAL A 105 15.23 1.37 -4.27
CA VAL A 105 15.37 2.52 -3.37
C VAL A 105 16.14 3.68 -4.02
N VAL A 106 17.09 3.38 -4.90
CA VAL A 106 17.94 4.39 -5.56
C VAL A 106 17.08 5.25 -6.50
N ARG A 107 16.13 4.62 -7.18
CA ARG A 107 15.22 5.28 -8.14
C ARG A 107 13.90 5.74 -7.54
N ASP A 108 13.66 5.48 -6.26
CA ASP A 108 12.34 5.62 -5.63
C ASP A 108 11.25 4.92 -6.46
N GLU A 109 11.45 3.65 -6.82
CA GLU A 109 10.56 2.91 -7.71
C GLU A 109 10.13 1.57 -7.11
N VAL A 110 8.90 1.15 -7.41
CA VAL A 110 8.43 -0.23 -7.27
C VAL A 110 7.83 -0.66 -8.60
N SER A 111 8.27 -1.81 -9.11
CA SER A 111 7.74 -2.38 -10.35
C SER A 111 6.91 -3.63 -10.08
N SER A 112 5.85 -3.83 -10.87
CA SER A 112 5.09 -5.09 -10.84
C SER A 112 5.85 -6.18 -11.59
N THR A 113 5.92 -7.37 -10.99
CA THR A 113 6.52 -8.55 -11.63
C THR A 113 5.63 -9.19 -12.70
N LEU A 114 4.33 -8.87 -12.72
CA LEU A 114 3.38 -9.44 -13.67
C LEU A 114 2.90 -8.45 -14.73
N ILE A 115 2.98 -7.15 -14.46
CA ILE A 115 2.50 -6.12 -15.39
C ILE A 115 3.72 -5.38 -15.95
N ALA A 116 4.10 -5.74 -17.17
CA ALA A 116 5.26 -5.15 -17.85
C ALA A 116 5.11 -3.62 -17.98
N GLY A 117 6.15 -2.89 -17.61
CA GLY A 117 6.19 -1.42 -17.67
C GLY A 117 5.45 -0.71 -16.52
N ALA A 118 4.71 -1.42 -15.67
CA ALA A 118 4.01 -0.81 -14.55
C ALA A 118 4.98 -0.51 -13.41
N HIS A 119 5.06 0.78 -13.04
CA HIS A 119 5.90 1.30 -11.97
C HIS A 119 5.15 2.36 -11.17
N ARG A 120 5.49 2.49 -9.88
CA ARG A 120 5.05 3.57 -8.98
C ARG A 120 6.24 4.02 -8.15
N SER A 121 6.16 5.19 -7.53
CA SER A 121 7.21 5.58 -6.59
C SER A 121 7.17 4.72 -5.33
N LEU A 122 8.33 4.36 -4.78
CA LEU A 122 8.39 3.59 -3.52
C LEU A 122 7.79 4.39 -2.36
N SER A 123 8.13 5.66 -2.25
CA SER A 123 7.55 6.58 -1.27
C SER A 123 6.02 6.69 -1.40
N GLY A 124 5.49 6.71 -2.62
CA GLY A 124 4.05 6.73 -2.89
C GLY A 124 3.36 5.42 -2.54
N VAL A 125 3.95 4.29 -2.89
CA VAL A 125 3.45 2.95 -2.52
C VAL A 125 3.43 2.78 -1.01
N LEU A 126 4.50 3.17 -0.30
CA LEU A 126 4.52 3.12 1.16
C LEU A 126 3.42 4.00 1.77
N ALA A 127 3.24 5.23 1.29
CA ALA A 127 2.18 6.11 1.78
C ALA A 127 0.78 5.52 1.55
N HIS A 128 0.56 4.89 0.39
CA HIS A 128 -0.69 4.21 0.06
C HIS A 128 -0.97 3.07 1.08
N GLU A 129 0.00 2.17 1.26
CA GLU A 129 -0.13 1.04 2.19
C GLU A 129 -0.29 1.47 3.65
N MET A 130 0.47 2.48 4.08
CA MET A 130 0.33 3.07 5.41
C MET A 130 -1.06 3.71 5.62
N THR A 131 -1.68 4.24 4.56
CA THR A 131 -3.02 4.82 4.64
C THR A 131 -4.08 3.75 4.90
N HIS A 132 -3.93 2.53 4.38
CA HIS A 132 -4.81 1.41 4.76
C HIS A 132 -4.79 1.15 6.27
N THR A 133 -3.61 1.15 6.89
CA THR A 133 -3.49 1.04 8.35
C THR A 133 -4.17 2.21 9.05
N ALA A 134 -4.00 3.45 8.56
CA ALA A 134 -4.65 4.62 9.13
C ALA A 134 -6.19 4.53 9.06
N ILE A 135 -6.73 4.03 7.93
CA ILE A 135 -8.16 3.74 7.77
C ILE A 135 -8.62 2.71 8.81
N ARG A 136 -7.92 1.57 8.95
CA ARG A 136 -8.28 0.53 9.92
C ARG A 136 -8.17 1.01 11.36
N ALA A 137 -7.15 1.80 11.69
CA ALA A 137 -7.00 2.38 13.02
C ALA A 137 -8.14 3.35 13.36
N ARG A 138 -8.56 4.19 12.39
CA ARG A 138 -9.63 5.17 12.61
C ARG A 138 -11.02 4.54 12.63
N PHE A 139 -11.27 3.58 11.75
CA PHE A 139 -12.61 3.08 11.42
C PHE A 139 -12.85 1.61 11.80
N GLY A 140 -11.87 0.97 12.45
CA GLY A 140 -11.91 -0.42 12.91
C GLY A 140 -11.27 -1.41 11.93
N LEU A 141 -10.84 -2.55 12.45
CA LEU A 141 -10.14 -3.61 11.69
C LEU A 141 -10.96 -4.16 10.51
N LEU A 142 -12.29 -4.04 10.54
CA LEU A 142 -13.19 -4.48 9.48
C LEU A 142 -13.41 -3.42 8.38
N ALA A 143 -12.68 -2.30 8.41
CA ALA A 143 -12.84 -1.22 7.42
C ALA A 143 -12.70 -1.71 5.97
N ASP A 144 -11.80 -2.67 5.71
CA ASP A 144 -11.59 -3.22 4.37
C ASP A 144 -12.82 -3.93 3.78
N TRP A 145 -13.69 -4.45 4.65
CA TRP A 145 -14.94 -5.12 4.29
C TRP A 145 -16.12 -4.15 4.28
N ARG A 146 -16.11 -3.17 5.20
CA ARG A 146 -17.20 -2.20 5.40
C ARG A 146 -17.27 -1.15 4.29
N PHE A 147 -16.13 -0.73 3.77
CA PHE A 147 -16.08 0.35 2.78
C PHE A 147 -15.78 -0.17 1.38
N PRO A 148 -16.44 0.41 0.35
CA PRO A 148 -16.25 -0.02 -1.03
C PRO A 148 -14.80 0.24 -1.48
N ALA A 149 -14.31 -0.63 -2.37
CA ALA A 149 -12.92 -0.58 -2.84
C ALA A 149 -12.56 0.80 -3.44
N TRP A 150 -13.44 1.40 -4.26
CA TRP A 150 -13.17 2.71 -4.87
C TRP A 150 -12.83 3.78 -3.83
N LEU A 151 -13.48 3.73 -2.65
CA LEU A 151 -13.27 4.71 -1.57
C LEU A 151 -11.95 4.44 -0.86
N ARG A 152 -11.70 3.20 -0.46
CA ARG A 152 -10.47 2.84 0.28
C ARG A 152 -9.23 3.06 -0.58
N GLU A 153 -9.21 2.45 -1.76
CA GLU A 153 -8.07 2.54 -2.69
C GLU A 153 -7.90 3.98 -3.21
N GLY A 154 -9.02 4.65 -3.51
CA GLY A 154 -9.01 6.05 -3.96
C GLY A 154 -8.49 7.02 -2.90
N TYR A 155 -8.86 6.84 -1.64
CA TYR A 155 -8.34 7.67 -0.54
C TYR A 155 -6.86 7.40 -0.28
N CYS A 156 -6.42 6.15 -0.38
CA CYS A 156 -4.99 5.82 -0.28
C CYS A 156 -4.18 6.48 -1.41
N ASP A 157 -4.69 6.49 -2.65
CA ASP A 157 -4.04 7.18 -3.77
C ASP A 157 -4.07 8.72 -3.65
N GLU A 158 -5.12 9.29 -3.07
CA GLU A 158 -5.18 10.73 -2.75
C GLU A 158 -4.10 11.11 -1.74
N VAL A 159 -3.98 10.37 -0.64
CA VAL A 159 -2.95 10.60 0.39
C VAL A 159 -1.54 10.37 -0.18
N ALA A 160 -1.35 9.32 -0.99
CA ALA A 160 -0.10 9.05 -1.68
C ALA A 160 0.26 10.13 -2.71
N GLY A 161 -0.70 10.96 -3.14
CA GLY A 161 -0.53 12.02 -4.14
C GLY A 161 -0.43 11.49 -5.58
N GLY A 162 -0.99 10.31 -5.86
CA GLY A 162 -0.97 9.72 -7.20
C GLY A 162 -1.08 8.20 -7.20
N GLY A 163 -1.54 7.66 -8.34
CA GLY A 163 -1.79 6.23 -8.57
C GLY A 163 -0.78 5.58 -9.52
N SER A 164 -1.21 4.47 -10.14
CA SER A 164 -0.45 3.80 -11.22
C SER A 164 -0.62 4.45 -12.59
N LEU A 165 -1.59 5.36 -12.73
CA LEU A 165 -1.91 6.07 -13.97
C LEU A 165 -1.83 7.57 -13.70
N SER A 166 -1.22 8.31 -14.63
CA SER A 166 -1.45 9.75 -14.79
C SER A 166 -2.89 10.02 -15.26
N ASP A 167 -3.33 11.27 -15.10
CA ASP A 167 -4.65 11.70 -15.58
C ASP A 167 -4.76 11.52 -17.10
N ASP A 168 -3.71 11.85 -17.86
CA ASP A 168 -3.68 11.68 -19.33
C ASP A 168 -3.79 10.21 -19.76
N GLU A 169 -3.03 9.31 -19.13
CA GLU A 169 -3.09 7.87 -19.42
C GLU A 169 -4.48 7.29 -19.09
N ALA A 170 -5.04 7.66 -17.95
CA ALA A 170 -6.36 7.20 -17.54
C ALA A 170 -7.45 7.70 -18.50
N GLU A 171 -7.39 8.97 -18.89
CA GLU A 171 -8.33 9.54 -19.86
C GLU A 171 -8.19 8.87 -21.24
N GLN A 172 -6.97 8.56 -21.69
CA GLN A 172 -6.76 7.83 -22.94
C GLN A 172 -7.38 6.42 -22.89
N LEU A 173 -7.20 5.70 -21.77
CA LEU A 173 -7.82 4.38 -21.57
C LEU A 173 -9.36 4.48 -21.60
N VAL A 174 -9.94 5.48 -20.93
CA VAL A 174 -11.39 5.73 -20.94
C VAL A 174 -11.90 6.05 -22.35
N ARG A 175 -11.25 6.97 -23.06
CA ARG A 175 -11.63 7.36 -24.43
C ARG A 175 -11.53 6.20 -25.42
N SER A 176 -10.55 5.33 -25.24
CA SER A 176 -10.35 4.14 -26.09
C SER A 176 -11.23 2.95 -25.69
N GLY A 177 -12.06 3.07 -24.65
CA GLY A 177 -12.93 2.00 -24.16
C GLY A 177 -12.18 0.82 -23.55
N GLN A 178 -10.90 0.99 -23.21
CA GLN A 178 -10.11 -0.06 -22.55
C GLN A 178 -10.38 -0.05 -21.05
N ASP A 179 -10.88 -1.18 -20.53
CA ASP A 179 -11.02 -1.36 -19.10
C ASP A 179 -9.78 -2.05 -18.51
N ARG A 180 -9.22 -1.46 -17.46
CA ARG A 180 -8.00 -1.93 -16.78
C ARG A 180 -8.22 -1.81 -15.28
N PRO A 181 -7.73 -2.75 -14.45
CA PRO A 181 -7.88 -2.67 -13.00
C PRO A 181 -7.39 -1.33 -12.40
N ALA A 182 -6.34 -0.74 -12.98
CA ALA A 182 -5.79 0.55 -12.56
C ALA A 182 -6.79 1.73 -12.71
N LEU A 183 -7.82 1.61 -13.55
CA LEU A 183 -8.87 2.64 -13.67
C LEU A 183 -9.74 2.72 -12.42
N LEU A 184 -9.90 1.64 -11.65
CA LEU A 184 -10.64 1.68 -10.37
C LEU A 184 -9.97 2.65 -9.39
N TYR A 185 -8.64 2.54 -9.28
CA TYR A 185 -7.81 3.39 -8.43
C TYR A 185 -7.91 4.86 -8.85
N TRP A 186 -7.71 5.14 -10.14
CA TRP A 186 -7.80 6.49 -10.67
C TRP A 186 -9.20 7.09 -10.49
N ARG A 187 -10.27 6.38 -10.88
CA ARG A 187 -11.66 6.85 -10.72
C ARG A 187 -11.98 7.09 -9.25
N GLY A 188 -11.58 6.16 -8.38
CA GLY A 188 -11.73 6.27 -6.93
C GLY A 188 -11.06 7.52 -6.38
N ARG A 189 -9.81 7.79 -6.76
CA ARG A 189 -9.09 9.01 -6.36
C ARG A 189 -9.82 10.26 -6.83
N LYS A 190 -10.22 10.36 -8.11
CA LYS A 190 -10.95 11.53 -8.63
C LYS A 190 -12.28 11.75 -7.89
N GLN A 191 -12.98 10.67 -7.54
CA GLN A 191 -14.22 10.76 -6.76
C GLN A 191 -13.94 11.24 -5.33
N VAL A 192 -12.95 10.68 -4.65
CA VAL A 192 -12.53 11.11 -3.31
C VAL A 192 -12.12 12.58 -3.29
N GLU A 193 -11.30 13.02 -4.25
CA GLU A 193 -10.88 14.43 -4.41
C GLU A 193 -12.11 15.35 -4.51
N ALA A 194 -13.10 14.98 -5.34
CA ALA A 194 -14.31 15.76 -5.54
C ALA A 194 -15.19 15.81 -4.28
N GLU A 195 -15.38 14.67 -3.60
CA GLU A 195 -16.21 14.58 -2.41
C GLU A 195 -15.58 15.28 -1.20
N LEU A 196 -14.26 15.17 -1.01
CA LEU A 196 -13.53 15.93 0.00
C LEU A 196 -13.63 17.42 -0.27
N ARG A 197 -13.49 17.86 -1.52
CA ARG A 197 -13.67 19.28 -1.87
C ARG A 197 -15.08 19.76 -1.54
N ALA A 198 -16.10 18.97 -1.87
CA ALA A 198 -17.50 19.31 -1.61
C ALA A 198 -17.84 19.33 -0.12
N ASN A 199 -17.20 18.46 0.69
CA ASN A 199 -17.47 18.33 2.12
C ASN A 199 -16.44 19.07 3.01
N GLY A 200 -15.66 20.00 2.46
CA GLY A 200 -14.70 20.80 3.24
C GLY A 200 -13.52 19.99 3.83
N GLY A 201 -13.16 18.88 3.19
CA GLY A 201 -12.01 18.03 3.55
C GLY A 201 -12.27 17.06 4.71
N SER A 202 -13.53 16.79 5.03
CA SER A 202 -13.90 15.90 6.14
C SER A 202 -13.90 14.45 5.72
N VAL A 203 -12.88 13.72 6.19
CA VAL A 203 -12.73 12.28 5.92
C VAL A 203 -13.81 11.48 6.65
N GLU A 204 -14.19 11.87 7.85
CA GLU A 204 -15.29 11.24 8.58
C GLU A 204 -16.60 11.31 7.81
N ARG A 205 -16.94 12.47 7.24
CA ARG A 205 -18.16 12.62 6.42
C ARG A 205 -18.08 11.82 5.14
N LEU A 206 -16.91 11.80 4.49
CA LEU A 206 -16.66 10.98 3.31
C LEU A 206 -16.95 9.50 3.62
N PHE A 207 -16.30 8.94 4.63
CA PHE A 207 -16.45 7.51 4.97
C PHE A 207 -17.84 7.19 5.53
N ALA A 208 -18.45 8.08 6.32
CA ALA A 208 -19.81 7.87 6.83
C ALA A 208 -20.88 7.83 5.72
N ALA A 209 -20.69 8.57 4.62
CA ALA A 209 -21.62 8.58 3.50
C ALA A 209 -21.65 7.25 2.71
N HIS A 210 -20.59 6.44 2.82
CA HIS A 210 -20.39 5.23 2.01
C HIS A 210 -20.15 3.96 2.84
N GLY A 211 -20.29 4.04 4.17
CA GLY A 211 -20.21 2.87 5.04
C GLY A 211 -21.48 2.06 4.95
N ALA A 212 -21.36 0.75 4.68
CA ALA A 212 -22.46 -0.18 4.89
C ALA A 212 -22.73 -0.30 6.41
N TYR A 213 -23.98 -0.18 6.82
CA TYR A 213 -24.45 -0.48 8.19
C TYR A 213 -24.56 -1.99 8.39
#